data_AF-A0A6P8H6K4-F1
#
_entry.id   AF-A0A6P8H6K4-F1
#
_cell.length_a   1.000
_cell.length_b   1.000
_cell.length_c   1.000
_cell.angle_alpha   90.00
_cell.angle_beta   90.00
_cell.angle_gamma   90.00
#
_symmetry.space_group_name_H-M   'P 1'
#
loop_
_entity.id
_entity.type
_entity.pdbx_description
1 polymer ?
#
loop_
_entity_poly.entity_id
_entity_poly.type
_entity_poly.pdbx_seq_one_letter_code
_entity_poly.pdbx_strand_id
1 'polypeptide(L)'
;MAEKKIHQMDIVWCANHEGGCKWIGQEKHLAEDHANRCNFRRIICSCCNVTIPKGYYYSHILHCCRNRMDGSHHDEWLSSLDPCPNSHLGCKWRGTPAMLIKVHQFQCNKEFKPCAVCGEICLKGQLSSHILNDCSLRLSHVEGTFGDGICTFNAKSIEEKMDTTEPNEEKAMDVDE
;
A
#
# COMPACT_ATOMS: atom_id res chain seq x y z
N MET A 1 40.60 42.34 -15.17
CA MET A 1 39.18 42.28 -14.74
C MET A 1 38.64 40.95 -15.24
N ALA A 2 38.27 40.04 -14.34
CA ALA A 2 37.80 38.70 -14.72
C ALA A 2 36.29 38.75 -14.98
N GLU A 3 35.87 38.56 -16.23
CA GLU A 3 34.47 38.46 -16.60
C GLU A 3 33.87 37.20 -16.00
N LYS A 4 32.90 37.40 -15.10
CA LYS A 4 32.11 36.33 -14.49
C LYS A 4 31.16 35.79 -15.56
N LYS A 5 31.49 34.66 -16.21
CA LYS A 5 30.56 33.96 -17.10
C LYS A 5 29.33 33.54 -16.28
N ILE A 6 28.20 34.18 -16.56
CA ILE A 6 26.89 33.75 -16.07
C ILE A 6 26.55 32.49 -16.86
N HIS A 7 26.58 31.32 -16.20
CA HIS A 7 26.05 30.10 -16.79
C HIS A 7 24.54 30.26 -16.92
N GLN A 8 24.07 30.45 -18.15
CA GLN A 8 22.66 30.39 -18.48
C GLN A 8 22.19 28.96 -18.21
N MET A 9 21.44 28.77 -17.12
CA MET A 9 20.88 27.47 -16.76
C MET A 9 19.61 27.25 -17.59
N ASP A 10 19.67 26.30 -18.52
CA ASP A 10 18.52 25.92 -19.33
C ASP A 10 17.52 25.13 -18.48
N ILE A 11 16.37 25.74 -18.24
CA ILE A 11 15.26 25.10 -17.53
C ILE A 11 14.55 24.16 -18.52
N VAL A 12 14.51 22.88 -18.19
CA VAL A 12 13.83 21.84 -18.97
C VAL A 12 12.51 21.48 -18.31
N TRP A 13 11.43 21.61 -19.07
CA TRP A 13 10.09 21.21 -18.66
C TRP A 13 9.84 19.74 -19.01
N CYS A 14 9.04 19.05 -18.20
CA CYS A 14 8.58 17.71 -18.56
C CYS A 14 7.76 17.75 -19.86
N ALA A 15 8.02 16.82 -20.78
CA ALA A 15 7.26 16.67 -22.02
C ALA A 15 5.75 16.42 -21.80
N ASN A 16 5.36 15.96 -20.60
CA ASN A 16 3.97 15.75 -20.21
C ASN A 16 3.40 16.92 -19.37
N HIS A 17 4.00 18.11 -19.44
CA HIS A 17 3.54 19.29 -18.69
C HIS A 17 2.09 19.66 -19.01
N GLU A 18 1.71 19.63 -20.29
CA GLU A 18 0.33 19.86 -20.75
C GLU A 18 -0.65 18.79 -20.22
N GLY A 19 -0.15 17.60 -19.89
CA GLY A 19 -0.93 16.53 -19.27
C GLY A 19 -1.14 16.70 -17.76
N GLY A 20 -0.53 17.72 -17.14
CA GLY A 20 -0.61 17.99 -15.70
C GLY A 20 0.67 17.68 -14.92
N CYS A 21 1.77 17.31 -15.59
CA CYS A 21 3.04 17.08 -14.91
C CYS A 21 3.72 18.40 -14.54
N LYS A 22 3.94 18.65 -13.25
CA LYS A 22 4.56 19.90 -12.76
C LYS A 22 6.08 19.82 -12.60
N TRP A 23 6.73 18.79 -13.15
CA TRP A 23 8.17 18.60 -13.00
C TRP A 23 8.97 19.55 -13.89
N ILE A 24 10.02 20.15 -13.31
CA ILE A 24 10.95 21.08 -13.93
C ILE A 24 12.36 20.72 -13.43
N GLY A 25 13.36 20.70 -14.31
CA GLY A 25 14.74 20.39 -13.96
C GLY A 25 15.76 21.18 -14.79
N GLN A 26 17.04 21.10 -14.41
CA GLN A 26 18.12 21.88 -15.02
C GLN A 26 19.10 21.02 -15.87
N GLU A 27 18.90 19.71 -15.91
CA GLU A 27 19.83 18.79 -16.59
C GLU A 27 19.07 17.75 -17.42
N LYS A 28 19.58 17.48 -18.63
CA LYS A 28 18.98 16.54 -19.58
C LYS A 28 18.84 15.12 -19.01
N HIS A 29 19.81 14.66 -18.22
CA HIS A 29 19.77 13.32 -17.61
C HIS A 29 18.66 13.20 -16.56
N LEU A 30 18.37 14.27 -15.81
CA LEU A 30 17.25 14.31 -14.87
C LEU A 30 15.90 14.32 -15.60
N ALA A 31 15.84 14.95 -16.78
CA ALA A 31 14.66 14.92 -17.63
C ALA A 31 14.39 13.51 -18.19
N GLU A 32 15.42 12.75 -18.54
CA GLU A 32 15.29 11.35 -19.00
C GLU A 32 14.85 10.40 -17.87
N ASP A 33 15.45 10.49 -16.68
CA ASP A 33 15.01 9.71 -15.53
C ASP A 33 13.55 10.05 -15.16
N HIS A 34 13.22 11.34 -15.14
CA HIS A 34 11.84 11.79 -14.92
C HIS A 34 10.89 11.26 -15.99
N ALA A 35 11.23 11.35 -17.28
CA ALA A 35 10.39 10.87 -18.38
C ALA A 35 10.05 9.38 -18.24
N ASN A 36 10.98 8.57 -17.73
CA ASN A 36 10.77 7.15 -17.46
C ASN A 36 9.83 6.89 -16.28
N ARG A 37 9.82 7.78 -15.28
CA ARG A 37 9.02 7.66 -14.05
C ARG A 37 7.74 8.49 -14.05
N CYS A 38 7.55 9.36 -15.04
CA CYS A 38 6.45 10.31 -15.09
C CYS A 38 5.09 9.59 -15.12
N ASN A 39 4.24 9.87 -14.13
CA ASN A 39 2.88 9.32 -14.07
C ASN A 39 1.96 9.84 -15.20
N PHE A 40 2.32 10.95 -15.82
CA PHE A 40 1.59 11.52 -16.95
C PHE A 40 2.09 11.01 -18.30
N ARG A 41 3.15 10.18 -18.31
CA ARG A 41 3.58 9.48 -19.53
C ARG A 41 2.41 8.67 -20.08
N ARG A 42 2.12 8.86 -21.36
CA ARG A 42 1.05 8.14 -22.05
C ARG A 42 1.51 6.72 -22.39
N ILE A 43 0.65 5.74 -22.13
CA ILE A 43 0.83 4.34 -22.50
C ILE A 43 -0.42 3.84 -23.21
N ILE A 44 -0.25 2.88 -24.13
CA ILE A 44 -1.37 2.30 -24.89
C ILE A 44 -1.89 1.09 -24.10
N CYS A 45 -3.19 1.07 -23.83
CA CYS A 45 -3.82 -0.11 -23.26
C CYS A 45 -3.88 -1.22 -24.31
N SER A 46 -3.22 -2.35 -24.02
CA SER A 46 -3.22 -3.52 -24.91
C SER A 46 -4.61 -4.12 -25.12
N CYS A 47 -5.55 -3.90 -24.20
CA CYS A 47 -6.88 -4.47 -24.31
C CYS A 47 -7.75 -3.69 -25.31
N CYS A 48 -7.75 -2.35 -25.27
CA CYS A 48 -8.65 -1.52 -26.09
C CYS A 48 -7.95 -0.51 -27.01
N ASN A 49 -6.61 -0.55 -27.08
CA ASN A 49 -5.76 0.37 -27.84
C ASN A 49 -5.94 1.86 -27.53
N VAL A 50 -6.56 2.22 -26.40
CA VAL A 50 -6.68 3.61 -25.96
C VAL A 50 -5.40 4.05 -25.26
N THR A 51 -4.96 5.27 -25.57
CA THR A 51 -3.82 5.92 -24.93
C THR A 51 -4.22 6.57 -23.60
N ILE A 52 -3.65 6.12 -22.48
CA ILE A 52 -3.99 6.56 -21.11
C ILE A 52 -2.71 7.04 -20.40
N PRO A 53 -2.77 8.05 -19.52
CA PRO A 53 -1.62 8.38 -18.69
C PRO A 53 -1.32 7.23 -17.71
N LYS A 54 -0.05 6.90 -17.51
CA LYS A 54 0.43 5.79 -16.69
C LYS A 54 -0.21 5.73 -15.30
N GLY A 55 -0.39 6.89 -14.64
CA GLY A 55 -1.03 6.99 -13.33
C GLY A 55 -2.52 6.61 -13.31
N TYR A 56 -3.22 6.67 -14.45
CA TYR A 56 -4.63 6.31 -14.59
C TYR A 56 -4.86 4.95 -15.24
N TYR A 57 -3.78 4.27 -15.66
CA TYR A 57 -3.88 2.99 -16.35
C TYR A 57 -4.69 1.95 -15.57
N TYR A 58 -4.46 1.87 -14.25
CA TYR A 58 -5.19 0.94 -13.39
C TYR A 58 -6.68 1.28 -13.29
N SER A 59 -7.01 2.57 -13.10
CA SER A 59 -8.41 3.03 -13.10
C SER A 59 -9.09 2.74 -14.45
N HIS A 60 -8.38 2.92 -15.56
CA HIS A 60 -8.87 2.56 -16.88
C HIS A 60 -9.18 1.06 -16.98
N ILE A 61 -8.27 0.18 -16.58
CA ILE A 61 -8.52 -1.28 -16.57
C ILE A 61 -9.74 -1.61 -15.71
N LEU A 62 -9.84 -1.03 -14.53
CA LEU A 62 -10.90 -1.35 -13.57
C LEU A 62 -12.27 -0.76 -13.89
N HIS A 63 -12.37 0.30 -14.68
CA HIS A 63 -13.63 1.03 -14.83
C HIS A 63 -14.01 1.35 -16.27
N CYS A 64 -13.04 1.56 -17.17
CA CYS A 64 -13.30 2.17 -18.47
C CYS A 64 -12.88 1.32 -19.67
N CYS A 65 -12.15 0.22 -19.46
CA CYS A 65 -11.67 -0.59 -20.57
C CYS A 65 -12.86 -1.31 -21.22
N ARG A 66 -13.25 -0.89 -22.43
CA ARG A 66 -14.45 -1.37 -23.13
C ARG A 66 -14.43 -2.87 -23.42
N ASN A 67 -13.23 -3.43 -23.65
CA ASN A 67 -12.99 -4.87 -23.84
C ASN A 67 -12.96 -5.66 -22.52
N ARG A 68 -13.32 -5.02 -21.40
CA ARG A 68 -13.69 -5.71 -20.16
C ARG A 68 -15.14 -6.20 -20.19
N MET A 69 -15.99 -5.63 -21.05
CA MET A 69 -17.44 -5.88 -21.04
C MET A 69 -17.92 -6.95 -22.02
N ASP A 70 -17.05 -7.47 -22.89
CA ASP A 70 -17.40 -8.56 -23.83
C ASP A 70 -17.07 -9.97 -23.29
N GLY A 71 -16.46 -10.07 -22.11
CA GLY A 71 -16.31 -11.32 -21.35
C GLY A 71 -15.38 -12.38 -21.94
N SER A 72 -15.04 -12.31 -23.22
CA SER A 72 -14.32 -13.35 -23.97
C SER A 72 -12.82 -13.41 -23.69
N HIS A 73 -12.19 -12.28 -23.31
CA HIS A 73 -10.76 -12.22 -22.99
C HIS A 73 -10.46 -12.01 -21.50
N HIS A 74 -11.50 -11.94 -20.67
CA HIS A 74 -11.38 -11.62 -19.24
C HIS A 74 -10.81 -12.79 -18.43
N ASP A 75 -11.30 -14.01 -18.68
CA ASP A 75 -10.93 -15.17 -17.87
C ASP A 75 -9.49 -15.62 -18.15
N GLU A 76 -9.02 -15.53 -19.39
CA GLU A 76 -7.64 -15.88 -19.74
C GLU A 76 -6.64 -14.89 -19.12
N TRP A 77 -6.94 -13.58 -19.18
CA TRP A 77 -6.09 -12.57 -18.56
C TRP A 77 -6.11 -12.63 -17.03
N LEU A 78 -7.29 -12.79 -16.40
CA LEU A 78 -7.37 -12.95 -14.93
C LEU A 78 -6.71 -14.24 -14.43
N SER A 79 -6.74 -15.30 -15.24
CA SER A 79 -6.03 -16.54 -14.95
C SER A 79 -4.51 -16.36 -14.99
N SER A 80 -4.02 -15.39 -15.78
CA SER A 80 -2.61 -14.99 -15.81
C SER A 80 -2.19 -14.08 -14.64
N LEU A 81 -3.14 -13.61 -13.83
CA LEU A 81 -2.85 -12.76 -12.68
C LEU A 81 -2.69 -13.57 -11.39
N ASP A 82 -1.62 -13.28 -10.66
CA ASP A 82 -1.40 -13.84 -9.33
C ASP A 82 -2.50 -13.37 -8.37
N PRO A 83 -3.13 -14.29 -7.62
CA PRO A 83 -4.11 -13.93 -6.62
C PRO A 83 -3.44 -13.25 -5.42
N CYS A 84 -4.20 -12.39 -4.74
CA CYS A 84 -3.80 -11.91 -3.43
C CYS A 84 -3.55 -13.10 -2.47
N PRO A 85 -2.46 -13.11 -1.68
CA PRO A 85 -2.24 -14.16 -0.69
C PRO A 85 -3.35 -14.24 0.37
N ASN A 86 -4.08 -13.14 0.61
CA ASN A 86 -5.26 -13.09 1.48
C ASN A 86 -6.57 -13.48 0.76
N SER A 87 -6.50 -14.15 -0.39
CA SER A 87 -7.69 -14.61 -1.13
C SER A 87 -8.54 -15.59 -0.34
N HIS A 88 -7.93 -16.43 0.50
CA HIS A 88 -8.60 -17.33 1.44
C HIS A 88 -9.47 -16.59 2.48
N LEU A 89 -9.19 -15.29 2.72
CA LEU A 89 -9.97 -14.40 3.58
C LEU A 89 -11.02 -13.60 2.80
N GLY A 90 -11.30 -14.01 1.56
CA GLY A 90 -12.28 -13.40 0.66
C GLY A 90 -11.76 -12.19 -0.11
N CYS A 91 -10.43 -11.98 -0.18
CA CYS A 91 -9.87 -10.93 -1.05
C CYS A 91 -9.96 -11.35 -2.52
N LYS A 92 -10.73 -10.61 -3.32
CA LYS A 92 -10.89 -10.89 -4.77
C LYS A 92 -9.83 -10.22 -5.64
N TRP A 93 -8.86 -9.54 -5.04
CA TRP A 93 -7.82 -8.84 -5.79
C TRP A 93 -6.86 -9.83 -6.46
N ARG A 94 -6.50 -9.54 -7.71
CA ARG A 94 -5.50 -10.26 -8.51
C ARG A 94 -4.61 -9.25 -9.22
N GLY A 95 -3.34 -9.55 -9.41
CA GLY A 95 -2.45 -8.66 -10.15
C GLY A 95 -1.03 -9.19 -10.35
N THR A 96 -0.43 -8.81 -11.46
CA THR A 96 0.99 -8.97 -11.80
C THR A 96 1.54 -7.61 -12.25
N PRO A 97 2.83 -7.30 -12.08
CA PRO A 97 3.91 -8.11 -11.50
C PRO A 97 3.94 -8.08 -9.96
N ALA A 98 4.83 -8.87 -9.34
CA ALA A 98 5.00 -9.02 -7.88
C ALA A 98 5.07 -7.70 -7.09
N MET A 99 5.54 -6.61 -7.71
CA MET A 99 5.53 -5.28 -7.10
C MET A 99 4.12 -4.79 -6.78
N LEU A 100 3.14 -5.05 -7.65
CA LEU A 100 1.74 -4.68 -7.42
C LEU A 100 1.11 -5.52 -6.30
N ILE A 101 1.52 -6.79 -6.17
CA ILE A 101 1.10 -7.64 -5.05
C ILE A 101 1.55 -7.03 -3.74
N LYS A 102 2.80 -6.56 -3.64
CA LYS A 102 3.31 -5.90 -2.42
C LYS A 102 2.52 -4.62 -2.10
N VAL A 103 2.28 -3.76 -3.08
CA VAL A 103 1.48 -2.54 -2.89
C VAL A 103 0.07 -2.89 -2.41
N HIS A 104 -0.56 -3.88 -3.03
CA HIS A 104 -1.86 -4.36 -2.59
C HIS A 104 -1.83 -4.93 -1.18
N GLN A 105 -0.83 -5.74 -0.82
CA GLN A 105 -0.69 -6.30 0.52
C GLN A 105 -0.68 -5.20 1.59
N PHE A 106 0.05 -4.10 1.37
CA PHE A 106 0.04 -2.95 2.29
C PHE A 106 -1.34 -2.30 2.42
N GLN A 107 -2.17 -2.37 1.39
CA GLN A 107 -3.52 -1.78 1.35
C GLN A 107 -4.64 -2.81 1.61
N CYS A 108 -4.29 -4.08 1.78
CA CYS A 108 -5.25 -5.16 1.82
C CYS A 108 -6.01 -5.12 3.14
N ASN A 109 -7.32 -4.87 3.09
CA ASN A 109 -8.18 -4.87 4.26
C ASN A 109 -8.47 -6.28 4.81
N LYS A 110 -8.01 -7.32 4.10
CA LYS A 110 -8.16 -8.74 4.44
C LYS A 110 -6.90 -9.31 5.08
N GLU A 111 -6.14 -8.48 5.79
CA GLU A 111 -4.98 -8.90 6.57
C GLU A 111 -5.37 -8.96 8.05
N PHE A 112 -4.89 -9.96 8.79
CA PHE A 112 -5.05 -9.99 10.24
C PHE A 112 -4.06 -9.05 10.93
N LYS A 113 -4.56 -8.27 11.87
CA LYS A 113 -3.78 -7.34 12.69
C LYS A 113 -4.26 -7.39 14.13
N PRO A 114 -3.35 -7.35 15.12
CA PRO A 114 -3.75 -7.22 16.51
C PRO A 114 -4.37 -5.84 16.75
N CYS A 115 -5.45 -5.81 17.52
CA CYS A 115 -6.01 -4.58 18.05
C CYS A 115 -5.01 -3.95 19.01
N ALA A 116 -4.67 -2.67 18.81
CA ALA A 116 -3.71 -1.97 19.66
C ALA A 116 -4.20 -1.74 21.11
N VAL A 117 -5.51 -1.91 21.36
CA VAL A 117 -6.11 -1.66 22.68
C VAL A 117 -6.23 -2.96 23.48
N CYS A 118 -6.76 -4.03 22.88
CA CYS A 118 -7.03 -5.29 23.58
C CYS A 118 -6.13 -6.46 23.16
N GLY A 119 -5.33 -6.33 22.10
CA GLY A 119 -4.48 -7.39 21.57
C GLY A 119 -5.20 -8.44 20.71
N GLU A 120 -6.54 -8.42 20.63
CA GLU A 120 -7.30 -9.38 19.82
C GLU A 120 -6.95 -9.29 18.34
N ILE A 121 -6.87 -10.43 17.66
CA ILE A 121 -6.55 -10.50 16.24
C ILE A 121 -7.81 -10.23 15.42
N CYS A 122 -7.83 -9.13 14.66
CA CYS A 122 -8.95 -8.72 13.83
C CYS A 122 -8.54 -8.55 12.35
N LEU A 123 -9.50 -8.56 11.44
CA LEU A 123 -9.22 -8.12 10.06
C LEU A 123 -8.95 -6.61 10.06
N LYS A 124 -7.95 -6.18 9.30
CA LYS A 124 -7.56 -4.77 9.15
C LYS A 124 -8.74 -3.86 8.79
N GLY A 125 -9.61 -4.30 7.89
CA GLY A 125 -10.82 -3.55 7.52
C GLY A 125 -11.90 -3.48 8.60
N GLN A 126 -11.80 -4.29 9.66
CA GLN A 126 -12.73 -4.33 10.79
C GLN A 126 -12.17 -3.68 12.05
N LEU A 127 -10.87 -3.37 12.11
CA LEU A 127 -10.23 -2.78 13.30
C LEU A 127 -10.94 -1.52 13.80
N SER A 128 -11.30 -0.59 12.91
CA SER A 128 -12.00 0.63 13.31
C SER A 128 -13.36 0.33 13.95
N SER A 129 -14.13 -0.61 13.37
CA SER A 129 -15.41 -1.02 13.96
C SER A 129 -15.21 -1.71 15.30
N HIS A 130 -14.25 -2.62 15.40
CA HIS A 130 -13.92 -3.31 16.63
C HIS A 130 -13.55 -2.30 17.73
N ILE A 131 -12.61 -1.39 17.47
CA ILE A 131 -12.19 -0.36 18.44
C ILE A 131 -13.39 0.51 18.88
N LEU A 132 -14.29 0.83 17.96
CA LEU A 132 -15.42 1.72 18.22
C LEU A 132 -16.65 1.04 18.84
N ASN A 133 -16.83 -0.27 18.69
CA ASN A 133 -18.09 -0.92 19.07
C ASN A 133 -17.88 -2.16 19.95
N ASP A 134 -16.83 -2.94 19.68
CA ASP A 134 -16.71 -4.31 20.18
C ASP A 134 -15.49 -4.53 21.09
N CYS A 135 -14.60 -3.54 21.20
CA CYS A 135 -13.37 -3.67 21.96
C CYS A 135 -13.64 -3.63 23.47
N SER A 136 -13.56 -4.80 24.11
CA SER A 136 -13.77 -5.02 25.55
C SER A 136 -12.94 -4.11 26.45
N LEU A 137 -11.75 -3.69 26.01
CA LEU A 137 -10.82 -2.83 26.75
C LEU A 137 -10.88 -1.35 26.33
N ARG A 138 -11.87 -0.95 25.52
CA ARG A 138 -12.04 0.44 25.07
C ARG A 138 -12.21 1.41 26.25
N LEU A 139 -12.90 0.97 27.30
CA LEU A 139 -13.24 1.81 28.45
C LEU A 139 -12.22 1.75 29.59
N SER A 140 -11.34 0.74 29.63
CA SER A 140 -10.33 0.59 30.69
C SER A 140 -9.08 1.44 30.47
N HIS A 141 -8.93 2.07 29.28
CA HIS A 141 -7.80 2.95 28.97
C HIS A 141 -8.13 4.45 29.14
N VAL A 142 -9.32 4.79 29.63
CA VAL A 142 -9.74 6.18 29.86
C VAL A 142 -9.75 6.48 31.36
N GLU A 143 -8.63 6.23 32.05
CA GLU A 143 -8.32 6.94 33.30
C GLU A 143 -7.57 8.22 32.95
N GLY A 144 -8.28 9.15 32.31
CA GLY A 144 -7.80 10.48 31.99
C GLY A 144 -8.90 11.47 32.37
N THR A 145 -8.65 12.28 33.41
CA THR A 145 -9.57 13.33 33.83
C THR A 145 -9.84 14.28 32.67
N PHE A 146 -11.12 14.42 32.30
CA PHE A 146 -11.59 15.42 31.35
C PHE A 146 -11.47 16.82 31.98
N GLY A 147 -10.28 17.41 31.88
CA GLY A 147 -10.02 18.82 32.17
C GLY A 147 -9.41 19.48 30.94
N ASP A 148 -10.14 20.44 30.37
CA ASP A 148 -9.69 21.46 29.41
C ASP A 148 -8.88 20.99 28.18
N GLY A 149 -9.56 20.26 27.28
CA GLY A 149 -9.42 20.48 25.83
C GLY A 149 -8.10 20.10 25.15
N ILE A 150 -7.17 19.40 25.82
CA ILE A 150 -5.93 18.93 25.19
C ILE A 150 -5.85 17.40 25.32
N CYS A 151 -5.95 16.71 24.18
CA CYS A 151 -5.85 15.26 24.09
C CYS A 151 -4.37 14.86 23.98
N THR A 152 -3.72 14.54 25.10
CA THR A 152 -2.37 13.97 25.13
C THR A 152 -2.44 12.45 25.27
N PHE A 153 -2.13 11.72 24.20
CA PHE A 153 -1.92 10.28 24.25
C PHE A 153 -0.60 10.00 24.99
N ASN A 154 -0.67 9.41 26.18
CA ASN A 154 0.50 8.98 26.93
C ASN A 154 0.81 7.51 26.59
N ALA A 155 1.80 7.27 25.73
CA ALA A 155 2.16 5.95 25.21
C ALA A 155 2.98 5.07 26.18
N LYS A 156 2.68 5.12 27.48
CA LYS A 156 3.38 4.33 28.51
C LYS A 156 2.44 3.30 29.14
N SER A 157 2.31 2.11 28.54
CA SER A 157 1.86 0.88 29.25
C SER A 157 1.89 -0.41 28.40
N ILE A 158 2.74 -0.53 27.37
CA ILE A 158 2.81 -1.76 26.53
C ILE A 158 4.09 -2.58 26.79
N GLU A 159 4.91 -2.25 27.80
CA GLU A 159 6.15 -3.01 28.07
C GLU A 159 6.03 -4.07 29.20
N GLU A 160 4.90 -4.19 29.89
CA GLU A 160 4.82 -5.04 31.11
C GLU A 160 4.12 -6.40 30.96
N LYS A 161 3.81 -6.89 29.74
CA LYS A 161 3.13 -8.20 29.58
C LYS A 161 3.76 -9.17 28.59
N MET A 162 5.04 -9.02 28.26
CA MET A 162 5.80 -10.04 27.51
C MET A 162 6.81 -10.73 28.43
N ASP A 163 6.33 -11.42 29.47
CA ASP A 163 7.13 -12.43 30.16
C ASP A 163 6.20 -13.55 30.64
N THR A 164 6.73 -14.77 30.76
CA THR A 164 6.07 -16.09 30.90
C THR A 164 5.77 -16.85 29.60
N THR A 165 6.83 -17.17 28.86
CA THR A 165 6.90 -18.48 28.19
C THR A 165 7.84 -19.36 29.01
N GLU A 166 7.28 -20.33 29.74
CA GLU A 166 8.03 -21.39 30.40
C GLU A 166 8.73 -22.28 29.36
N PRO A 167 10.00 -22.68 29.56
CA PRO A 167 10.66 -23.65 28.70
C PRO A 167 10.09 -25.04 28.93
N ASN A 168 9.60 -25.66 27.86
CA ASN A 168 9.10 -27.02 27.85
C ASN A 168 10.29 -28.01 27.96
N GLU A 169 10.38 -28.73 29.07
CA GLU A 169 11.37 -29.80 29.28
C GLU A 169 11.08 -30.99 28.35
N GLU A 170 11.88 -31.16 27.29
CA GLU A 170 11.92 -32.42 26.53
C GLU A 170 12.57 -33.52 27.38
N LYS A 171 11.75 -34.46 27.83
CA LYS A 171 12.21 -35.75 28.34
C LYS A 171 12.83 -36.56 27.21
N ALA A 172 14.14 -36.79 27.30
CA ALA A 172 14.82 -37.85 26.56
C ALA A 172 14.23 -39.21 26.95
N MET A 173 13.87 -40.00 25.95
CA MET A 173 13.47 -41.39 26.10
C MET A 173 14.62 -42.25 25.57
N ASP A 174 15.29 -42.95 26.48
CA ASP A 174 16.29 -43.96 26.16
C ASP A 174 15.64 -45.11 25.38
N VAL A 175 16.28 -45.51 24.27
CA VAL A 175 15.93 -46.72 23.50
C VAL A 175 17.11 -47.66 23.63
N ASP A 176 16.92 -48.71 24.45
CA ASP A 176 17.74 -49.91 24.45
C ASP A 176 17.24 -50.85 23.33
N GLU A 177 18.12 -51.17 22.37
CA GLU A 177 18.23 -52.52 21.78
C GLU A 177 19.59 -52.72 21.09
#